data_AF-A0AAD7T914-F1
#
_entry.id   AF-A0AAD7T914-F1
#
_cell.length_a   1.000
_cell.length_b   1.000
_cell.length_c   1.000
_cell.angle_alpha   90.00
_cell.angle_beta   90.00
_cell.angle_gamma   90.00
#
_symmetry.space_group_name_H-M   'P 1'
#
loop_
_entity.id
_entity.type
_entity.pdbx_description
1 polymer ?
#
loop_
_entity_poly.entity_id
_entity_poly.type
_entity_poly.pdbx_seq_one_letter_code
_entity_poly.pdbx_strand_id
1 'polypeptide(L)'
;MEKVRRVEAALGEQQYGESWRVINEMSGRKRSKEGQVAGCSPEERVTSWFTHFRDLLGTHPTVDGAEKVITAVLTNLEIDNGPFTLREFTTVKSTLKQGKSAGPDGIPPEVLKTATLTTSSWRSAT
;
A
#
# COMPACT_ATOMS: atom_id res chain seq x y z
N MET A 1 -10.20 50.13 -17.89
CA MET A 1 -10.68 50.27 -19.29
C MET A 1 -9.72 49.64 -20.30
N GLU A 2 -8.40 49.79 -20.14
CA GLU A 2 -7.34 49.15 -20.97
C GLU A 2 -7.57 47.65 -21.25
N LYS A 3 -7.80 46.87 -20.18
CA LYS A 3 -7.89 45.40 -20.25
C LYS A 3 -9.17 44.90 -20.93
N VAL A 4 -10.27 45.65 -20.86
CA VAL A 4 -11.53 45.31 -21.54
C VAL A 4 -11.37 45.45 -23.05
N ARG A 5 -10.76 46.55 -23.51
CA ARG A 5 -10.41 46.75 -24.93
C ARG A 5 -9.50 45.66 -25.48
N ARG A 6 -8.55 45.17 -24.68
CA ARG A 6 -7.66 44.07 -25.06
C ARG A 6 -8.40 42.74 -25.26
N VAL A 7 -9.43 42.46 -24.46
CA VAL A 7 -10.28 41.27 -24.63
C VAL A 7 -11.11 41.39 -25.91
N GLU A 8 -11.70 42.56 -26.17
CA GLU A 8 -12.52 42.80 -27.37
C GLU A 8 -11.69 42.71 -28.66
N ALA A 9 -10.46 43.25 -28.66
CA ALA A 9 -9.53 43.14 -29.78
C ALA A 9 -9.10 41.69 -30.03
N ALA A 10 -8.72 40.96 -28.98
CA ALA A 10 -8.32 39.56 -29.10
C ALA A 10 -9.48 38.63 -29.55
N LEU A 11 -10.72 38.99 -29.22
CA LEU A 11 -11.91 38.30 -29.73
C LEU A 11 -12.11 38.55 -31.23
N GLY A 12 -11.91 39.79 -31.68
CA GLY A 12 -11.98 40.16 -33.10
C GLY A 12 -10.93 39.46 -33.97
N GLU A 13 -9.75 39.19 -33.41
CA GLU A 13 -8.64 38.49 -34.07
C GLU A 13 -8.69 36.96 -33.93
N GLN A 14 -9.79 36.40 -33.37
CA GLN A 14 -9.94 34.96 -33.06
C GLN A 14 -8.82 34.38 -32.17
N GLN A 15 -8.14 35.24 -31.40
CA GLN A 15 -7.11 34.86 -30.44
C GLN A 15 -7.77 34.53 -29.09
N TYR A 16 -8.60 33.48 -29.10
CA TYR A 16 -9.35 33.02 -27.93
C TYR A 16 -8.42 32.71 -26.74
N GLY A 17 -7.19 32.25 -26.99
CA GLY A 17 -6.18 32.00 -25.95
C GLY A 17 -5.69 33.26 -25.20
N GLU A 18 -5.48 34.37 -25.92
CA GLU A 18 -5.09 35.65 -25.30
C GLU A 18 -6.27 36.26 -24.53
N SER A 19 -7.48 36.20 -25.09
CA SER A 19 -8.70 36.62 -24.42
C SER A 19 -8.88 35.91 -23.07
N TRP A 20 -8.66 34.59 -23.06
CA TRP A 20 -8.78 33.79 -21.84
C TRP A 20 -7.68 34.07 -20.81
N ARG A 21 -6.48 34.43 -21.26
CA ARG A 21 -5.38 34.84 -20.37
C ARG A 21 -5.71 36.16 -19.66
N VAL A 22 -6.22 37.15 -20.40
CA VAL A 22 -6.60 38.46 -19.84
C VAL A 22 -7.78 38.32 -18.88
N ILE A 23 -8.75 37.45 -19.16
CA ILE A 23 -9.88 37.17 -18.25
C ILE A 23 -9.41 36.52 -16.94
N ASN A 24 -8.49 35.56 -17.00
CA ASN A 24 -7.90 34.96 -15.79
C ASN A 24 -7.11 35.99 -14.97
N GLU A 25 -6.44 36.93 -15.64
CA GLU A 25 -5.75 38.05 -14.99
C GLU A 25 -6.72 39.04 -14.33
N MET A 26 -7.82 39.41 -15.01
CA MET A 26 -8.84 40.33 -14.49
C MET A 26 -9.60 39.72 -13.31
N SER A 27 -9.89 38.42 -13.37
CA SER A 27 -10.61 37.70 -12.31
C SER A 27 -9.73 37.26 -11.14
N GLY A 28 -8.41 37.45 -11.23
CA GLY A 28 -7.45 37.03 -10.19
C GLY A 28 -7.36 35.52 -10.00
N ARG A 29 -7.79 34.73 -10.99
CA ARG A 29 -7.89 33.26 -10.90
C ARG A 29 -6.51 32.60 -11.04
N LYS A 30 -5.66 32.73 -10.02
CA LYS A 30 -4.51 31.83 -9.85
C LYS A 30 -5.05 30.47 -9.38
N ARG A 31 -4.81 29.41 -10.16
CA ARG A 31 -5.02 28.05 -9.65
C ARG A 31 -4.12 27.86 -8.44
N SER A 32 -4.73 27.56 -7.29
CA SER A 32 -3.98 26.96 -6.18
C SER A 32 -3.38 25.67 -6.71
N LYS A 33 -2.10 25.41 -6.41
CA LYS A 33 -1.50 24.12 -6.78
C LYS A 33 -2.12 23.08 -5.86
N GLU A 34 -3.06 22.31 -6.40
CA GLU A 34 -3.59 21.11 -5.75
C GLU A 34 -2.40 20.23 -5.32
N GLY A 35 -2.36 19.84 -4.04
CA GLY A 35 -1.29 18.99 -3.49
C GLY A 35 -0.09 19.72 -2.86
N GLN A 36 -0.07 21.07 -2.81
CA GLN A 36 0.94 21.75 -1.98
C GLN A 36 0.53 21.82 -0.52
N VAL A 37 1.44 21.36 0.34
CA VAL A 37 1.37 21.57 1.79
C VAL A 37 1.42 23.06 2.08
N ALA A 38 0.52 23.54 2.93
CA ALA A 38 0.55 24.91 3.43
C ALA A 38 1.87 25.20 4.17
N GLY A 39 2.52 26.32 3.85
CA GLY A 39 3.77 26.76 4.46
C GLY A 39 4.58 27.68 3.56
N CYS A 40 5.15 28.74 4.14
CA CYS A 40 5.94 29.76 3.46
C CYS A 40 7.38 29.30 3.19
N SER A 41 7.86 28.25 3.87
CA SER A 41 9.18 27.64 3.65
C SER A 41 9.14 26.10 3.58
N PRO A 42 10.17 25.44 3.01
CA PRO A 42 10.31 23.99 3.07
C PRO A 42 10.28 23.43 4.50
N GLU A 43 10.93 24.11 5.44
CA GLU A 43 11.03 23.71 6.84
C GLU A 43 9.64 23.72 7.50
N GLU A 44 8.86 24.78 7.27
CA GLU A 44 7.48 24.88 7.77
C GLU A 44 6.59 23.77 7.23
N ARG A 45 6.73 23.41 5.94
CA ARG A 45 5.95 22.31 5.35
C ARG A 45 6.30 20.97 5.96
N VAL A 46 7.59 20.71 6.23
CA VAL A 46 8.05 19.49 6.91
C VAL A 46 7.49 19.42 8.33
N THR A 47 7.61 20.50 9.11
CA THR A 47 7.06 20.56 10.47
C THR A 47 5.55 20.41 10.46
N SER A 48 4.84 21.06 9.55
CA SER A 48 3.39 20.95 9.42
C SER A 48 2.94 19.52 9.10
N TRP A 49 3.63 18.83 8.19
CA TRP A 49 3.34 17.42 7.88
C TRP A 49 3.64 16.52 9.07
N PHE A 50 4.81 16.68 9.66
CA PHE A 50 5.22 15.88 10.79
C PHE A 50 4.22 15.99 11.95
N THR A 51 3.86 17.22 12.33
CA THR A 51 2.87 17.47 13.39
C THR A 51 1.52 16.89 13.05
N HIS A 52 1.02 17.07 11.82
CA HIS A 52 -0.28 16.54 11.40
C HIS A 52 -0.35 15.03 11.56
N PHE A 53 0.63 14.29 11.01
CA PHE A 53 0.63 12.83 11.09
C PHE A 53 0.96 12.30 12.47
N ARG A 54 1.81 13.00 13.24
CA ARG A 54 2.07 12.68 14.64
C ARG A 54 0.78 12.77 15.46
N ASP A 55 -0.02 13.81 15.26
CA ASP A 55 -1.24 13.98 16.04
C ASP A 55 -2.33 12.99 15.58
N LEU A 56 -2.39 12.72 14.27
CA LEU A 56 -3.35 11.78 13.68
C LEU A 56 -3.07 10.30 14.03
N LEU A 57 -1.81 9.88 13.98
CA LEU A 57 -1.41 8.46 14.13
C LEU A 57 -0.69 8.17 15.45
N GLY A 58 -0.13 9.20 16.09
CA GLY A 58 0.60 9.06 17.36
C GLY A 58 -0.30 9.17 18.60
N THR A 59 -1.58 9.49 18.42
CA THR A 59 -2.57 9.40 19.50
C THR A 59 -3.26 8.05 19.46
N HIS A 60 -3.34 7.37 20.61
CA HIS A 60 -4.16 6.17 20.72
C HIS A 60 -5.63 6.56 20.52
N PRO A 61 -6.37 5.87 19.63
CA PRO A 61 -7.77 6.18 19.42
C PRO A 61 -8.54 6.00 20.74
N THR A 62 -9.36 6.99 21.11
CA THR A 62 -10.34 6.82 22.18
C THR A 62 -11.47 5.97 21.62
N VAL A 63 -11.42 4.67 21.89
CA VAL A 63 -12.46 3.73 21.45
C VAL A 63 -13.58 3.77 22.50
N ASP A 64 -14.73 4.35 22.12
CA ASP A 64 -15.94 4.30 22.94
C ASP A 64 -16.49 2.87 22.92
N GLY A 65 -16.07 2.07 23.90
CA GLY A 65 -16.52 0.69 24.10
C GLY A 65 -15.36 -0.26 24.34
N ALA A 66 -15.61 -1.29 25.17
CA ALA A 66 -14.71 -2.42 25.32
C ALA A 66 -14.29 -2.95 23.94
N GLU A 67 -13.01 -3.34 23.80
CA GLU A 67 -12.44 -3.89 22.57
C GLU A 67 -13.48 -4.75 21.86
N LYS A 68 -13.91 -4.28 20.68
CA LYS A 68 -14.95 -4.95 19.91
C LYS A 68 -14.34 -6.27 19.44
N VAL A 69 -14.54 -7.34 20.21
CA VAL A 69 -14.01 -8.67 19.92
C VAL A 69 -14.51 -9.05 18.53
N ILE A 70 -13.61 -9.09 17.56
CA ILE A 70 -13.93 -9.51 16.20
C ILE A 70 -14.34 -10.98 16.31
N THR A 71 -15.62 -11.24 16.13
CA THR A 71 -16.15 -12.60 16.22
C THR A 71 -15.63 -13.39 15.02
N ALA A 72 -14.91 -14.47 15.27
CA ALA A 72 -14.47 -15.37 14.20
C ALA A 72 -15.72 -15.96 13.52
N VAL A 73 -15.84 -15.73 12.21
CA VAL A 73 -16.99 -16.19 11.41
C VAL A 73 -17.01 -17.73 11.27
N LEU A 74 -15.84 -18.35 11.35
CA LEU A 74 -15.65 -19.80 11.22
C LEU A 74 -14.82 -20.29 12.42
N THR A 75 -15.48 -20.61 13.53
CA THR A 75 -14.83 -21.13 14.73
C THR A 75 -14.62 -22.64 14.69
N ASN A 76 -15.47 -23.37 13.95
CA ASN A 76 -15.48 -24.83 13.91
C ASN A 76 -15.15 -25.33 12.50
N LEU A 77 -13.92 -25.10 12.06
CA LEU A 77 -13.40 -25.75 10.86
C LEU A 77 -13.01 -27.18 11.20
N GLU A 78 -13.35 -28.14 10.35
CA GLU A 78 -12.87 -29.52 10.42
C GLU A 78 -11.40 -29.63 9.97
N ILE A 79 -10.55 -28.77 10.53
CA ILE A 79 -9.12 -28.74 10.27
C ILE A 79 -8.44 -29.18 11.57
N ASP A 80 -7.62 -30.21 11.47
CA ASP A 80 -6.81 -30.67 12.58
C ASP A 80 -5.74 -29.61 12.90
N ASN A 81 -5.81 -29.03 14.10
CA ASN A 81 -4.82 -28.09 14.62
C ASN A 81 -3.80 -28.78 15.54
N GLY A 82 -3.81 -30.12 15.57
CA GLY A 82 -2.86 -30.93 16.30
C GLY A 82 -1.45 -30.90 15.70
N PRO A 83 -0.49 -31.58 16.36
CA PRO A 83 0.86 -31.73 15.85
C PRO A 83 0.89 -32.43 14.49
N PHE A 84 1.76 -31.97 13.60
CA PHE A 84 1.94 -32.56 12.28
C PHE A 84 2.27 -34.06 12.35
N THR A 85 1.51 -34.86 11.61
CA THR A 85 1.57 -36.32 11.66
C THR A 85 2.42 -36.90 10.52
N LEU A 86 2.96 -38.10 10.75
CA LEU A 86 3.69 -38.83 9.71
C LEU A 86 2.80 -39.20 8.51
N ARG A 87 1.49 -39.37 8.74
CA ARG A 87 0.51 -39.65 7.68
C ARG A 87 0.34 -38.44 6.75
N GLU A 88 0.23 -37.23 7.31
CA GLU A 88 0.19 -36.01 6.51
C GLU A 88 1.49 -35.83 5.73
N PHE A 89 2.64 -36.06 6.36
CA PHE A 89 3.93 -36.02 5.67
C PHE A 89 3.99 -36.95 4.46
N THR A 90 3.61 -38.21 4.63
CA THR A 90 3.63 -39.21 3.55
C THR A 90 2.63 -38.86 2.44
N THR A 91 1.45 -38.33 2.80
CA THR A 91 0.44 -37.85 1.86
C THR A 91 0.95 -36.66 1.04
N VAL A 92 1.52 -35.65 1.69
CA VAL A 92 2.10 -34.47 1.01
C VAL A 92 3.29 -34.88 0.12
N LYS A 93 4.17 -35.75 0.63
CA LYS A 93 5.35 -36.21 -0.13
C LYS A 93 4.96 -36.98 -1.40
N SER A 94 3.90 -37.80 -1.34
CA SER A 94 3.40 -38.54 -2.51
C SER A 94 2.74 -37.62 -3.55
N THR A 95 1.98 -36.61 -3.10
CA THR A 95 1.25 -35.67 -3.95
C THR A 95 2.13 -34.60 -4.61
N LEU A 96 3.35 -34.36 -4.09
CA LEU A 96 4.29 -33.41 -4.67
C LEU A 96 4.64 -33.77 -6.12
N LYS A 97 4.46 -32.82 -7.06
CA LYS A 97 4.73 -33.03 -8.49
C LYS A 97 6.17 -32.66 -8.84
N GLN A 98 6.81 -33.50 -9.65
CA GLN A 98 8.12 -33.23 -10.24
C GLN A 98 7.98 -32.35 -11.49
N GLY A 99 9.08 -31.72 -11.90
CA GLY A 99 9.14 -30.82 -13.05
C GLY A 99 8.52 -29.45 -12.81
N LYS A 100 8.40 -29.03 -11.53
CA LYS A 100 7.97 -27.66 -11.17
C LYS A 100 9.20 -26.79 -10.89
N SER A 101 9.08 -25.50 -11.16
CA SER A 101 10.12 -24.52 -10.85
C SER A 101 10.32 -24.43 -9.34
N ALA A 102 11.57 -24.26 -8.92
CA ALA A 102 11.92 -23.99 -7.53
C ALA A 102 11.35 -22.64 -7.05
N GLY A 103 11.13 -22.53 -5.75
CA GLY A 103 10.79 -21.27 -5.11
C GLY A 103 12.01 -20.35 -4.97
N PRO A 104 11.87 -19.23 -4.22
CA PRO A 104 12.99 -18.34 -3.91
C PRO A 104 14.14 -19.01 -3.14
N ASP A 105 13.87 -20.15 -2.50
CA ASP A 105 14.88 -20.99 -1.83
C ASP A 105 15.78 -21.75 -2.80
N GLY A 106 15.43 -21.79 -4.09
CA GLY A 106 16.18 -22.50 -5.13
C GLY A 106 16.10 -24.02 -5.02
N ILE A 107 15.23 -24.57 -4.15
CA ILE A 107 15.13 -26.02 -3.93
C ILE A 107 14.08 -26.62 -4.88
N PRO A 108 14.47 -27.52 -5.79
CA PRO A 108 13.52 -28.14 -6.70
C PRO A 108 12.72 -29.26 -6.00
N PRO A 109 11.48 -29.54 -6.43
CA PRO A 109 10.58 -30.47 -5.74
C PRO A 109 11.09 -31.91 -5.69
N GLU A 110 11.97 -32.31 -6.63
CA GLU A 110 12.59 -33.64 -6.67
C GLU A 110 13.45 -33.90 -5.43
N VAL A 111 14.12 -32.86 -4.91
CA VAL A 111 14.96 -32.97 -3.70
C VAL A 111 14.09 -33.31 -2.49
N LEU A 112 12.97 -32.61 -2.33
CA LEU A 112 12.02 -32.87 -1.25
C LEU A 112 11.37 -34.25 -1.37
N LYS A 113 11.10 -34.70 -2.60
CA LYS A 113 10.48 -36.01 -2.86
C LYS A 113 11.43 -37.18 -2.61
N THR A 114 12.73 -37.00 -2.87
CA THR A 114 13.76 -38.05 -2.70
C THR A 114 14.37 -38.06 -1.29
N ALA A 115 14.32 -36.94 -0.56
CA ALA A 115 14.88 -36.84 0.79
C ALA A 115 14.30 -37.91 1.73
N THR A 116 15.18 -38.74 2.29
CA THR A 116 14.84 -39.74 3.31
C THR A 116 15.05 -39.16 4.70
N LEU A 117 14.11 -39.39 5.62
CA LEU A 117 14.30 -39.05 7.03
C LEU A 117 15.32 -40.04 7.63
N THR A 118 16.61 -39.75 7.53
CA THR A 118 17.61 -40.48 8.29
C THR A 118 17.60 -39.95 9.72
N THR A 119 17.09 -40.77 10.64
CA THR A 119 16.93 -40.47 12.07
C THR A 119 18.26 -40.23 12.81
N SER A 120 19.39 -40.20 12.12
CA SER A 120 20.73 -40.25 12.72
C SER A 120 21.45 -38.90 12.86
N SER A 121 20.94 -37.78 12.32
CA SER A 121 21.71 -36.52 12.32
C SER A 121 21.20 -35.38 13.23
N TRP A 122 19.97 -35.44 13.75
CA TRP A 122 19.40 -34.31 14.51
C TRP A 122 19.73 -34.31 16.02
N ARG A 123 20.45 -35.32 16.52
CA ARG A 123 20.75 -35.47 17.96
C ARG A 123 22.06 -34.83 18.45
N SER A 124 22.79 -34.11 17.61
CA SER A 124 24.11 -33.56 17.99
C SER A 124 24.16 -32.04 18.15
N ALA A 125 23.03 -31.36 18.32
CA ALA A 125 22.97 -29.93 18.56
C ALA A 125 22.20 -29.59 19.84
N THR A 126 22.76 -30.00 20.97
CA THR A 126 22.57 -29.44 22.33
C THR A 126 23.91 -29.55 23.03
#